data_AF-A0A818K344-F1
#
_entry.id   AF-A0A818K344-F1
#
_cell.length_a   1.000
_cell.length_b   1.000
_cell.length_c   1.000
_cell.angle_alpha   90.00
_cell.angle_beta   90.00
_cell.angle_gamma   90.00
#
_symmetry.space_group_name_H-M   'P 1'
#
loop_
_entity.id
_entity.type
_entity.pdbx_description
1 polymer ?
#
loop_
_entity_poly.entity_id
_entity_poly.type
_entity_poly.pdbx_seq_one_letter_code
_entity_poly.pdbx_strand_id
1 'polypeptide(L)' 'LLLVRIEASIDTRKKRGWIFTSNIDDSESECQLDKNVEWSFVFSNNDSDNFDEQMNNLIKMINS' A
#
# COMPACT_ATOMS: atom_id res chain seq x y z
N LEU A 1 -12.26 -13.86 0.35
CA LEU A 1 -11.53 -12.95 -0.56
C LEU A 1 -10.16 -12.71 0.05
N LEU A 2 -9.09 -12.67 -0.76
CA LEU A 2 -7.80 -12.18 -0.29
C LEU A 2 -7.74 -10.68 -0.56
N LEU A 3 -7.59 -9.88 0.50
CA LEU A 3 -7.49 -8.43 0.42
C LEU A 3 -6.04 -8.01 0.68
N VAL A 4 -5.45 -7.28 -0.25
CA VAL A 4 -4.05 -6.83 -0.16
C VAL A 4 -4.01 -5.30 -0.18
N ARG A 5 -3.44 -4.69 0.87
CA ARG A 5 -3.11 -3.27 0.94
C ARG A 5 -1.66 -3.07 0.56
N ILE A 6 -1.37 -2.07 -0.27
CA ILE A 6 0.00 -1.62 -0.51
C ILE A 6 0.11 -0.21 0.03
N GLU A 7 1.10 0.05 0.87
CA GLU A 7 1.33 1.36 1.44
C GLU A 7 2.80 1.75 1.41
N ALA A 8 3.05 3.06 1.36
CA ALA A 8 4.38 3.63 1.44
C ALA A 8 4.35 4.77 2.45
N SER A 9 5.44 4.92 3.20
CA SER A 9 5.60 6.04 4.13
C SER A 9 5.51 7.38 3.40
N ILE A 10 5.12 8.42 4.13
CA ILE A 10 5.07 9.79 3.61
C ILE A 10 6.42 10.22 3.06
N ASP A 11 7.52 9.83 3.71
CA ASP A 11 8.88 10.19 3.28
C ASP A 11 9.23 9.53 1.94
N THR A 12 8.91 8.23 1.77
CA THR A 12 9.07 7.53 0.49
C THR A 12 8.23 8.21 -0.60
N ARG A 13 6.96 8.53 -0.30
CA ARG A 13 6.07 9.20 -1.26
C ARG A 13 6.63 10.54 -1.69
N LYS A 14 7.10 11.38 -0.74
CA LYS A 14 7.72 12.68 -1.02
C LYS A 14 8.98 12.56 -1.86
N LYS A 15 9.85 11.57 -1.60
CA LYS A 15 11.03 11.29 -2.43
C LYS A 15 10.67 10.97 -3.88
N ARG A 16 9.52 10.31 -4.08
CA ARG A 16 8.97 9.99 -5.41
C ARG A 16 8.20 11.15 -6.05
N GLY A 17 8.25 12.35 -5.46
CA GLY A 17 7.62 13.55 -5.99
C GLY A 17 6.16 13.73 -5.60
N TRP A 18 5.64 12.93 -4.65
CA TRP A 18 4.30 13.16 -4.11
C TRP A 18 4.28 14.46 -3.31
N ILE A 19 3.34 15.33 -3.66
CA ILE A 19 3.05 16.57 -2.95
C ILE A 19 1.60 16.48 -2.50
N PHE A 20 1.38 16.60 -1.19
CA PHE A 20 0.03 16.60 -0.63
C PHE A 20 -0.79 17.73 -1.26
N THR A 21 -1.92 17.38 -1.86
CA THR A 21 -2.86 18.30 -2.49
C THR A 21 -4.19 18.19 -1.77
N SER A 22 -4.53 19.23 -1.00
CA SER A 22 -5.81 19.29 -0.29
C SER A 22 -6.98 19.27 -1.27
N ASN A 23 -8.05 18.60 -0.86
CA ASN A 23 -9.23 18.17 -1.61
C ASN A 23 -8.99 17.07 -2.66
N ILE A 24 -7.77 16.52 -2.76
CA ILE A 24 -7.46 15.34 -3.57
C ILE A 24 -7.02 14.21 -2.63
N ASP A 25 -5.91 14.39 -1.92
CA ASP A 25 -5.33 13.37 -1.05
C ASP A 25 -6.10 13.16 0.27
N ASP A 26 -6.92 14.13 0.69
CA ASP A 26 -7.83 14.06 1.84
C ASP A 26 -9.30 13.83 1.41
N SER A 27 -9.52 13.63 0.10
CA SER A 27 -10.84 13.30 -0.43
C SER A 27 -11.25 11.88 -0.07
N GLU A 28 -12.55 11.67 0.12
CA GLU A 28 -13.08 10.36 0.50
C GLU A 28 -12.78 9.30 -0.56
N SER A 29 -12.66 9.66 -1.84
CA SER A 29 -12.27 8.73 -2.93
C SER A 29 -10.90 8.11 -2.74
N GLU A 30 -9.96 8.79 -2.08
CA GLU A 30 -8.61 8.29 -1.82
C GLU A 30 -8.50 7.60 -0.44
N CYS A 31 -9.33 8.00 0.53
CA CYS A 31 -9.28 7.49 1.91
C CYS A 31 -10.34 6.42 2.25
N GLN A 32 -11.20 6.03 1.31
CA GLN A 32 -12.29 5.07 1.54
C GLN A 32 -11.82 3.70 2.06
N LEU A 33 -10.62 3.30 1.69
CA LEU A 33 -10.04 2.00 2.05
C LEU A 33 -9.15 2.08 3.31
N ASP A 34 -9.02 3.26 3.92
CA ASP A 34 -8.22 3.45 5.12
C ASP A 34 -8.93 3.00 6.40
N LYS A 35 -10.26 2.92 6.39
CA LYS A 35 -11.08 2.61 7.57
C LYS A 35 -12.03 1.46 7.25
N ASN A 36 -12.28 0.60 8.24
CA ASN A 36 -13.26 -0.49 8.18
C ASN A 36 -12.99 -1.58 7.12
N VAL A 37 -11.73 -1.76 6.70
CA VAL A 37 -11.32 -2.87 5.84
C VAL A 37 -10.33 -3.75 6.60
N GLU A 38 -10.65 -5.04 6.74
CA GLU A 38 -9.72 -6.05 7.25
C GLU A 38 -8.88 -6.60 6.11
N TRP A 39 -7.60 -6.27 6.10
CA TRP A 39 -6.66 -6.71 5.07
C TRP A 39 -6.07 -8.07 5.42
N SER A 40 -6.02 -8.97 4.44
CA SER A 40 -5.29 -10.25 4.56
C SER A 40 -3.78 -10.01 4.60
N PHE A 41 -3.31 -9.02 3.83
CA PHE A 41 -1.92 -8.62 3.77
C PHE A 41 -1.79 -7.10 3.65
N VAL A 42 -0.75 -6.55 4.29
CA VAL A 42 -0.33 -5.17 4.12
C VAL A 42 1.13 -5.19 3.69
N PHE A 43 1.40 -4.71 2.47
CA PHE A 43 2.74 -4.66 1.89
C PHE A 43 3.31 -3.27 1.97
N SER A 44 4.53 -3.20 2.46
CA SER A 44 5.26 -1.95 2.59
C SER A 44 6.13 -1.74 1.35
N ASN A 45 5.91 -0.61 0.68
CA ASN A 45 6.61 -0.16 -0.51
C ASN A 45 7.49 1.05 -0.18
N ASN A 46 8.31 0.94 0.89
CA ASN A 46 9.40 1.87 1.13
C ASN A 46 10.65 1.46 0.37
N ASP A 47 11.55 2.41 0.16
CA ASP A 47 12.80 2.16 -0.57
C ASP A 47 13.73 1.14 0.13
N SER A 48 13.54 0.92 1.44
CA SER A 48 14.30 -0.06 2.24
C SER A 48 13.65 -1.44 2.29
N ASP A 49 12.42 -1.58 1.81
CA ASP A 49 11.64 -2.80 1.99
C ASP A 49 11.81 -3.72 0.78
N ASN A 50 11.90 -5.03 1.03
CA ASN A 50 11.95 -6.03 -0.05
C ASN A 50 10.54 -6.31 -0.57
N PHE A 51 9.98 -5.38 -1.33
CA PHE A 51 8.64 -5.49 -1.89
C PHE A 51 8.49 -6.72 -2.81
N ASP A 52 9.54 -7.03 -3.58
CA ASP A 52 9.56 -8.20 -4.47
C ASP A 52 9.47 -9.52 -3.69
N GLU A 53 10.14 -9.63 -2.55
CA GLU A 53 10.04 -10.81 -1.69
C GLU A 53 8.62 -10.96 -1.09
N GLN A 54 8.02 -9.86 -0.62
CA GLN A 54 6.63 -9.85 -0.11
C GLN A 54 5.66 -10.35 -1.19
N MET A 55 5.78 -9.84 -2.43
CA MET A 55 4.95 -10.27 -3.55
C MET A 55 5.19 -11.71 -3.98
N ASN A 56 6.44 -12.15 -4.03
CA ASN A 56 6.78 -13.52 -4.40
C ASN A 56 6.23 -14.54 -3.39
N ASN A 57 6.21 -14.20 -2.10
CA ASN A 57 5.60 -15.03 -1.08
C ASN A 57 4.08 -15.16 -1.26
N LEU A 58 3.40 -14.07 -1.62
CA LEU A 58 1.97 -14.10 -1.96
C LEU A 58 1.68 -14.98 -3.17
N ILE A 59 2.48 -14.84 -4.25
CA ILE A 59 2.32 -15.64 -5.47
C ILE A 59 2.49 -17.13 -5.18
N LYS A 60 3.50 -17.50 -4.37
CA LYS A 60 3.70 -18.89 -3.94
C LYS A 60 2.51 -19.42 -3.14
N MET A 61 1.95 -18.62 -2.24
CA MET A 61 0.78 -19.00 -1.45
C MET A 61 -0.46 -19.22 -2.32
N ILE A 62 -0.70 -18.39 -3.32
CA ILE A 62 -1.85 -18.52 -4.23
C ILE A 62 -1.71 -19.75 -5.14
N ASN A 63 -0.48 -20.09 -5.53
CA ASN A 63 -0.18 -21.21 -6.43
C ASN A 63 0.00 -22.56 -5.72
N SER A 64 -0.12 -22.61 -4.39
CA SER A 64 -0.06 -23.83 -3.57
C SER A 64 -1.45 -24.38 -3.32
#